data_AF-A0A6A7LFE8-F1
#
_entry.id   AF-A0A6A7LFE8-F1
#
_cell.length_a   1.000
_cell.length_b   1.000
_cell.length_c   1.000
_cell.angle_alpha   90.00
_cell.angle_beta   90.00
_cell.angle_gamma   90.00
#
_symmetry.space_group_name_H-M   'P 1'
#
loop_
_entity.id
_entity.type
_entity.pdbx_description
1 polymer ?
#
loop_
_entity_poly.entity_id
_entity_poly.type
_entity_poly.pdbx_seq_one_letter_code
_entity_poly.pdbx_strand_id
1 'polypeptide(L)'
;MDVMKKQSIQHGEYILYEYPVNAVQEIERQNNPIVTTNSRKCPSCKSEATIFDGLTGEIICTFCGTVVLDRQETPISDINARNRSGMPSSLVFPDKGLSTIITYSNTDANGTVLNQEQITSSNKIRYLDKIWGNNKNHLRNFKNAFGIMATVSDKLGLTNPVIERAAYYYRKAFDSKLIKGRAIKEMVVASVYAACKEMSVPRTLQEISYAANAEPIFSGRCYRIMSRKLKINPAIVDASSYISKIATNAQISQQTYREAVNMLSVAKKNPICHGKDPKAVASAVLYASCLKKNEVNISQSRIAAAGNISIVTLRKRLADILKICPEVNYAKNRK
;
A
#
# COMPACT_ATOMS: atom_id res chain seq x y z
N MET A 1 29.05 -56.91 -6.86
CA MET A 1 30.40 -57.23 -7.37
C MET A 1 30.56 -56.56 -8.73
N ASP A 2 31.79 -56.28 -9.13
CA ASP A 2 32.27 -55.51 -10.30
C ASP A 2 32.45 -54.00 -10.03
N VAL A 3 33.47 -53.65 -9.23
CA VAL A 3 34.88 -53.39 -9.59
C VAL A 3 35.05 -51.99 -10.20
N MET A 4 35.39 -51.05 -9.31
CA MET A 4 36.01 -49.77 -9.63
C MET A 4 37.32 -49.99 -10.39
N LYS A 5 37.49 -49.38 -11.55
CA LYS A 5 38.81 -49.06 -12.11
C LYS A 5 39.12 -47.59 -11.86
N LYS A 6 40.12 -47.35 -11.00
CA LYS A 6 40.85 -46.08 -10.94
C LYS A 6 41.79 -46.01 -12.14
N GLN A 7 41.76 -44.89 -12.85
CA GLN A 7 42.94 -44.37 -13.54
C GLN A 7 43.14 -42.91 -13.13
N SER A 8 44.40 -42.61 -12.86
CA SER A 8 44.98 -41.35 -12.42
C SER A 8 45.88 -40.91 -13.59
N ILE A 9 45.86 -39.67 -14.10
CA ILE A 9 46.72 -38.55 -13.66
C ILE A 9 46.64 -37.42 -14.73
N GLN A 10 46.52 -36.18 -14.24
CA GLN A 10 47.05 -34.89 -14.73
C GLN A 10 46.42 -34.06 -15.88
N HIS A 11 46.18 -32.81 -15.46
CA HIS A 11 46.26 -31.52 -16.18
C HIS A 11 45.00 -31.01 -16.90
N GLY A 12 44.30 -30.11 -16.19
CA GLY A 12 43.82 -28.87 -16.81
C GLY A 12 42.48 -28.92 -17.53
N GLU A 13 41.43 -29.46 -16.90
CA GLU A 13 40.06 -29.26 -17.39
C GLU A 13 39.14 -28.88 -16.23
N TYR A 14 38.43 -27.76 -16.37
CA TYR A 14 37.35 -27.37 -15.48
C TYR A 14 36.27 -28.45 -15.52
N ILE A 15 35.95 -29.04 -14.37
CA ILE A 15 34.81 -29.95 -14.25
C ILE A 15 33.54 -29.10 -14.40
N LEU A 16 33.04 -29.03 -15.63
CA LEU A 16 31.66 -28.61 -15.91
C LEU A 16 30.76 -29.69 -15.32
N TYR A 17 30.15 -29.39 -14.18
CA TYR A 17 29.01 -30.16 -13.70
C TYR A 17 27.84 -29.88 -14.63
N GLU A 18 27.69 -30.68 -15.68
CA GLU A 18 26.43 -30.77 -16.42
C GLU A 18 25.39 -31.40 -15.50
N TYR A 19 24.51 -30.56 -14.97
CA TYR A 19 23.29 -31.03 -14.32
C TYR A 19 22.42 -31.71 -15.39
N PRO A 20 22.04 -32.99 -15.23
CA PRO A 20 21.12 -33.62 -16.16
C PRO A 20 19.77 -32.90 -16.07
N VAL A 21 19.46 -32.13 -17.13
CA VAL A 21 18.22 -31.35 -17.30
C VAL A 21 16.97 -32.26 -17.36
N ASN A 22 17.17 -33.57 -17.41
CA ASN A 22 16.11 -34.56 -17.65
C ASN A 22 15.54 -35.21 -16.38
N ALA A 23 16.05 -34.90 -15.17
CA ALA A 23 15.47 -35.42 -13.92
C ALA A 23 14.24 -34.64 -13.44
N VAL A 24 13.92 -33.49 -14.05
CA VAL A 24 12.75 -32.66 -13.71
C VAL A 24 11.49 -33.11 -14.48
N GLN A 25 11.64 -33.91 -15.55
CA GLN A 25 10.51 -34.30 -16.40
C GLN A 25 9.83 -35.62 -16.01
N GLU A 26 10.38 -36.39 -15.06
CA GLU A 26 9.78 -37.67 -14.63
C GLU A 26 9.03 -37.61 -13.29
N ILE A 27 9.15 -36.52 -12.54
CA ILE A 27 8.36 -36.30 -11.31
C ILE A 27 6.96 -35.72 -11.63
N GLU A 28 6.74 -35.19 -12.84
CA GLU A 28 5.44 -34.66 -13.28
C GLU A 28 4.44 -35.73 -13.75
N ARG A 29 4.79 -37.03 -13.70
CA ARG A 29 3.90 -38.14 -14.14
C ARG A 29 3.14 -38.85 -13.01
N GLN A 30 3.32 -38.43 -11.76
CA GLN A 30 2.43 -38.78 -10.64
C GLN A 30 1.74 -37.55 -10.08
N ASN A 31 1.28 -36.68 -10.98
CA ASN A 31 0.28 -35.69 -10.63
C ASN A 31 -1.06 -36.42 -10.50
N ASN A 32 -1.48 -36.68 -9.26
CA ASN A 32 -2.90 -36.67 -8.92
C ASN A 32 -3.51 -35.46 -9.65
N PRO A 33 -4.63 -35.61 -10.36
CA PRO A 33 -5.22 -34.47 -11.04
C PRO A 33 -5.45 -33.39 -10.00
N ILE A 34 -4.76 -32.26 -10.14
CA ILE A 34 -5.11 -31.03 -9.44
C ILE A 34 -6.51 -30.73 -9.96
N VAL A 35 -7.50 -31.20 -9.20
CA VAL A 35 -8.90 -31.08 -9.53
C VAL A 35 -9.18 -29.60 -9.64
N THR A 36 -9.26 -29.14 -10.88
CA THR A 36 -9.73 -27.82 -11.24
C THR A 36 -11.25 -27.88 -11.12
N THR A 37 -11.79 -28.01 -9.90
CA THR A 37 -13.24 -27.95 -9.64
C THR A 37 -13.72 -26.51 -9.75
N ASN A 38 -13.74 -25.99 -10.96
CA ASN A 38 -14.69 -24.96 -11.37
C ASN A 38 -16.00 -25.57 -11.89
N SER A 39 -16.26 -26.85 -11.65
CA SER A 39 -17.58 -27.46 -11.85
C SER A 39 -18.38 -27.39 -10.55
N ARG A 40 -19.15 -26.31 -10.37
CA ARG A 40 -20.22 -26.21 -9.34
C ARG A 40 -21.41 -27.14 -9.67
N LYS A 41 -21.15 -28.32 -10.23
CA LYS A 41 -22.19 -29.26 -10.66
C LYS A 41 -22.07 -30.51 -9.82
N CYS A 42 -23.21 -30.95 -9.29
CA CYS A 42 -23.27 -32.20 -8.54
C CYS A 42 -22.90 -33.40 -9.45
N PRO A 43 -22.01 -34.30 -9.02
CA PRO A 43 -21.64 -35.49 -9.81
C PRO A 43 -22.82 -36.44 -10.03
N SER A 44 -23.78 -36.49 -9.09
CA SER A 44 -24.92 -37.40 -9.13
C SER A 44 -26.08 -36.87 -9.98
N CYS A 45 -26.52 -35.63 -9.75
CA CYS A 45 -27.72 -35.08 -10.39
C CYS A 45 -27.44 -33.98 -11.43
N LYS A 46 -26.17 -33.62 -11.64
CA LYS A 46 -25.71 -32.53 -12.54
C LYS A 46 -26.31 -31.15 -12.25
N SER A 47 -27.04 -31.00 -11.14
CA SER A 47 -27.61 -29.72 -10.73
C SER A 47 -26.53 -28.75 -10.24
N GLU A 48 -26.78 -27.45 -10.41
CA GLU A 48 -25.88 -26.36 -9.95
C GLU A 48 -26.27 -25.82 -8.56
N ALA A 49 -27.36 -26.31 -7.98
CA ALA A 49 -27.90 -25.80 -6.73
C ALA A 49 -27.23 -26.49 -5.52
N THR A 50 -26.20 -25.86 -4.97
CA THR A 50 -25.44 -26.31 -3.79
C THR A 50 -25.61 -25.34 -2.61
N ILE A 51 -25.71 -25.88 -1.39
CA ILE A 51 -25.73 -25.12 -0.11
C ILE A 51 -24.45 -25.44 0.67
N PHE A 52 -23.93 -24.46 1.39
CA PHE A 52 -22.83 -24.63 2.34
C PHE A 52 -23.39 -24.80 3.75
N ASP A 53 -23.02 -25.89 4.42
CA ASP A 53 -23.31 -26.09 5.85
C ASP A 53 -22.13 -25.56 6.68
N GLY A 54 -22.40 -24.51 7.45
CA GLY A 54 -21.39 -23.86 8.29
C GLY A 54 -20.95 -24.67 9.51
N LEU A 55 -21.71 -25.68 9.93
CA LEU A 55 -21.37 -26.51 11.10
C LEU A 55 -20.39 -27.63 10.75
N THR A 56 -20.64 -28.31 9.64
CA THR A 56 -19.79 -29.39 9.12
C THR A 56 -18.66 -28.87 8.21
N GLY A 57 -18.86 -27.71 7.58
CA GLY A 57 -17.95 -27.13 6.59
C GLY A 57 -18.08 -27.79 5.21
N GLU A 58 -19.16 -28.51 4.96
CA GLU A 58 -19.42 -29.26 3.74
C GLU A 58 -20.26 -28.44 2.74
N ILE A 59 -20.07 -28.70 1.45
CA ILE A 59 -20.95 -28.19 0.39
C ILE A 59 -21.84 -29.33 -0.09
N ILE A 60 -23.14 -29.19 0.12
CA ILE A 60 -24.15 -30.21 -0.13
C ILE A 60 -25.03 -29.82 -1.31
N CYS A 61 -25.34 -30.77 -2.19
CA CYS A 61 -26.31 -30.56 -3.26
C CYS A 61 -27.74 -30.54 -2.72
N THR A 62 -28.50 -29.49 -3.04
CA THR A 62 -29.91 -29.33 -2.61
C THR A 62 -30.83 -30.40 -3.16
N PHE A 63 -30.56 -30.88 -4.38
CA PHE A 63 -31.48 -31.75 -5.11
C PHE A 63 -31.36 -33.24 -4.73
N CYS A 64 -30.15 -33.72 -4.39
CA CYS A 64 -29.90 -35.14 -4.14
C CYS A 64 -29.15 -35.41 -2.82
N GLY A 65 -28.85 -34.37 -2.03
CA GLY A 65 -28.17 -34.50 -0.74
C GLY A 65 -26.70 -34.96 -0.82
N THR A 66 -26.14 -35.11 -2.02
CA THR A 66 -24.74 -35.54 -2.18
C THR A 66 -23.80 -34.41 -1.76
N VAL A 67 -22.80 -34.74 -0.93
CA VAL A 67 -21.69 -33.86 -0.57
C VAL A 67 -20.80 -33.68 -1.81
N VAL A 68 -20.78 -32.46 -2.34
CA VAL A 68 -20.00 -32.09 -3.53
C VAL A 68 -18.56 -31.75 -3.13
N LEU A 69 -18.40 -31.16 -1.95
CA LEU A 69 -17.11 -30.81 -1.37
C LEU A 69 -17.14 -31.14 0.11
N ASP A 70 -16.25 -32.02 0.53
CA ASP A 70 -16.03 -32.36 1.93
C ASP A 70 -15.33 -31.18 2.65
N ARG A 71 -15.30 -31.21 3.98
CA ARG A 71 -14.70 -30.20 4.84
C ARG A 71 -13.27 -29.91 4.41
N GLN A 72 -13.07 -28.74 3.82
CA GLN A 72 -11.72 -28.21 3.66
C GLN A 72 -11.22 -27.80 5.04
N GLU A 73 -10.17 -28.47 5.52
CA GLU A 73 -9.33 -27.95 6.61
C GLU A 73 -8.68 -26.66 6.12
N THR A 74 -9.42 -25.56 6.17
CA THR A 74 -8.80 -24.25 6.16
C THR A 74 -8.12 -24.12 7.52
N PRO A 75 -6.79 -23.97 7.58
CA PRO A 75 -6.16 -23.57 8.83
C PRO A 75 -6.65 -22.16 9.08
N ILE A 76 -7.72 -22.04 9.87
CA ILE A 76 -8.14 -20.77 10.45
C ILE A 76 -6.99 -20.43 11.39
N SER A 77 -6.02 -19.70 10.87
CA SER A 77 -4.94 -19.15 11.67
C SER A 77 -5.58 -18.06 12.53
N ASP A 78 -6.11 -18.45 13.68
CA ASP A 78 -6.44 -17.49 14.72
C ASP A 78 -5.22 -16.62 14.95
N ILE A 79 -5.38 -15.30 14.76
CA ILE A 79 -4.29 -14.31 14.83
C ILE A 79 -3.59 -14.38 16.21
N ASN A 80 -4.29 -14.91 17.22
CA ASN A 80 -3.85 -15.06 18.59
C ASN A 80 -3.49 -16.51 19.00
N ALA A 81 -3.52 -17.48 18.10
CA ALA A 81 -3.19 -18.86 18.43
C ALA A 81 -1.68 -19.05 18.65
N ARG A 82 -1.32 -19.82 19.69
CA ARG A 82 0.06 -20.27 19.95
C ARG A 82 0.65 -21.11 18.81
N ASN A 83 -0.19 -21.66 17.93
CA ASN A 83 0.18 -22.48 16.78
C ASN A 83 0.47 -21.63 15.52
N ARG A 84 1.04 -20.43 15.68
CA ARG A 84 1.34 -19.56 14.54
C ARG A 84 2.60 -20.05 13.82
N SER A 85 2.42 -20.67 12.66
CA SER A 85 3.50 -21.20 11.83
C SER A 85 4.31 -20.15 11.06
N GLY A 86 3.97 -18.86 11.15
CA GLY A 86 4.74 -17.79 10.51
C GLY A 86 4.10 -16.41 10.48
N MET A 87 4.81 -15.46 9.89
CA MET A 87 4.31 -14.11 9.60
C MET A 87 3.45 -14.14 8.32
N PRO A 88 2.32 -13.41 8.26
CA PRO A 88 1.56 -13.30 7.01
C PRO A 88 2.43 -12.65 5.93
N SER A 89 2.27 -13.10 4.69
CA SER A 89 2.97 -12.50 3.58
C SER A 89 2.47 -11.08 3.34
N SER A 90 3.38 -10.10 3.29
CA SER A 90 3.03 -8.71 2.95
C SER A 90 3.92 -8.18 1.83
N LEU A 91 3.34 -7.41 0.92
CA LEU A 91 4.03 -6.86 -0.25
C LEU A 91 5.11 -5.83 0.09
N VAL A 92 5.05 -5.26 1.30
CA VAL A 92 5.98 -4.28 1.85
C VAL A 92 7.35 -4.89 2.14
N PHE A 93 7.39 -6.19 2.44
CA PHE A 93 8.67 -6.87 2.61
C PHE A 93 9.31 -7.13 1.23
N PRO A 94 10.63 -6.92 1.07
CA PRO A 94 11.34 -7.20 -0.18
C PRO A 94 11.07 -8.62 -0.72
N ASP A 95 11.17 -9.64 0.15
CA ASP A 95 10.89 -11.05 -0.15
C ASP A 95 9.46 -11.49 0.18
N LYS A 96 8.53 -10.54 0.32
CA LYS A 96 7.14 -10.79 0.72
C LYS A 96 6.95 -11.51 2.06
N GLY A 97 7.97 -11.50 2.92
CA GLY A 97 7.95 -12.16 4.24
C GLY A 97 8.45 -13.61 4.24
N LEU A 98 9.09 -14.06 3.16
CA LEU A 98 9.66 -15.41 3.07
C LEU A 98 11.02 -15.55 3.77
N SER A 99 11.79 -14.46 3.87
CA SER A 99 13.10 -14.49 4.53
C SER A 99 12.96 -14.35 6.05
N THR A 100 13.75 -15.14 6.77
CA THR A 100 13.94 -15.00 8.21
C THR A 100 15.09 -14.04 8.50
N ILE A 101 15.07 -13.45 9.70
CA ILE A 101 16.13 -12.54 10.15
C ILE A 101 16.82 -13.20 11.34
N ILE A 102 18.14 -13.38 11.25
CA ILE A 102 18.94 -13.80 12.39
C ILE A 102 19.11 -12.58 13.30
N THR A 103 18.51 -12.63 14.48
CA THR A 103 18.56 -11.53 15.44
C THR A 103 19.97 -11.36 16.00
N TYR A 104 20.27 -10.13 16.45
CA TYR A 104 21.49 -9.82 17.18
C TYR A 104 21.39 -10.13 18.68
N SER A 105 20.24 -10.63 19.14
CA SER A 105 20.08 -11.15 20.49
C SER A 105 20.99 -12.38 20.64
N ASN A 106 22.00 -12.30 21.49
CA ASN A 106 22.89 -13.42 21.80
C ASN A 106 22.23 -14.37 22.80
N THR A 107 20.99 -14.76 22.49
CA THR A 107 20.13 -15.59 23.32
C THR A 107 19.49 -16.66 22.45
N ASP A 108 19.42 -17.88 22.97
CA ASP A 108 18.75 -19.00 22.31
C ASP A 108 17.22 -18.86 22.35
N ALA A 109 16.53 -19.77 21.66
CA ALA A 109 15.07 -19.85 21.66
C ALA A 109 14.46 -20.00 23.06
N ASN A 110 15.19 -20.63 24.00
CA ASN A 110 14.79 -20.77 25.40
C ASN A 110 15.14 -19.56 26.27
N GLY A 111 15.71 -18.50 25.68
CA GLY A 111 16.13 -17.27 26.39
C GLY A 111 17.47 -17.37 27.12
N THR A 112 18.18 -18.49 27.02
CA THR A 112 19.53 -18.67 27.58
C THR A 112 20.56 -17.85 26.81
N VAL A 113 21.48 -17.20 27.52
CA VAL A 113 22.57 -16.44 26.89
C VAL A 113 23.59 -17.39 26.25
N LEU A 114 24.10 -17.00 25.09
CA LEU A 114 25.09 -17.77 24.35
C LEU A 114 26.49 -17.65 24.97
N ASN A 115 27.24 -18.75 24.95
CA ASN A 115 28.67 -18.76 25.29
C ASN A 115 29.49 -18.04 24.21
N GLN A 116 30.71 -17.59 24.55
CA GLN A 116 31.55 -16.80 23.66
C GLN A 116 31.84 -17.50 22.31
N GLU A 117 32.06 -18.82 22.32
CA GLU A 117 32.26 -19.64 21.10
C GLU A 117 31.01 -19.74 20.23
N GLN A 118 29.84 -19.79 20.85
CA GLN A 118 28.56 -19.77 20.14
C GLN A 118 28.29 -18.37 19.56
N ILE A 119 28.66 -17.31 20.28
CA ILE A 119 28.57 -15.93 19.79
C ILE A 119 29.45 -15.74 18.56
N THR A 120 30.71 -16.18 18.58
CA THR A 120 31.61 -16.05 17.41
C THR A 120 31.07 -16.82 16.21
N SER A 121 30.55 -18.03 16.43
CA SER A 121 29.89 -18.83 15.39
C SER A 121 28.63 -18.13 14.84
N SER A 122 27.75 -17.62 15.71
CA SER A 122 26.54 -16.91 15.30
C SER A 122 26.85 -15.63 14.54
N ASN A 123 27.90 -14.90 14.93
CA ASN A 123 28.37 -13.71 14.22
C ASN A 123 28.89 -14.03 12.82
N LYS A 124 29.58 -15.18 12.67
CA LYS A 124 29.98 -15.67 11.34
C LYS A 124 28.77 -15.95 10.46
N ILE A 125 27.73 -16.59 11.01
CA ILE A 125 26.47 -16.84 10.27
C ILE A 125 25.78 -15.52 9.90
N ARG A 126 25.66 -14.56 10.82
CA ARG A 126 25.10 -13.22 10.56
C ARG A 126 25.85 -12.48 9.46
N TYR A 127 27.18 -12.59 9.45
CA TYR A 127 28.01 -12.01 8.41
C TYR A 127 27.73 -12.64 7.03
N LEU A 128 27.66 -13.97 6.96
CA LEU A 128 27.35 -14.68 5.72
C LEU A 128 25.94 -14.34 5.21
N ASP A 129 24.94 -14.28 6.10
CA ASP A 129 23.58 -13.87 5.77
C ASP A 129 23.53 -12.45 5.17
N LYS A 130 24.25 -11.50 5.79
CA LYS A 130 24.34 -10.11 5.28
C LYS A 130 24.93 -10.04 3.88
N ILE A 131 25.91 -10.89 3.57
CA ILE A 131 26.51 -10.96 2.22
C ILE A 131 25.49 -11.54 1.24
N TRP A 132 24.93 -12.71 1.55
CA TRP A 132 24.02 -13.42 0.65
C TRP A 132 22.74 -12.63 0.37
N GLY A 133 22.15 -12.03 1.42
CA GLY A 133 20.92 -11.25 1.33
C GLY A 133 21.05 -9.93 0.57
N ASN A 134 22.25 -9.49 0.18
CA ASN A 134 22.48 -8.25 -0.57
C ASN A 134 22.99 -8.48 -2.00
N ASN A 135 23.26 -9.72 -2.39
CA ASN A 135 23.80 -10.06 -3.72
C ASN A 135 22.80 -9.83 -4.87
N LYS A 136 21.50 -9.78 -4.57
CA LYS A 136 20.45 -9.56 -5.58
C LYS A 136 20.18 -8.05 -5.75
N ASN A 137 20.53 -7.50 -6.91
CA ASN A 137 20.34 -6.08 -7.25
C ASN A 137 18.89 -5.59 -7.06
N HIS A 138 17.89 -6.41 -7.42
CA HIS A 138 16.48 -6.06 -7.24
C HIS A 138 16.09 -5.99 -5.75
N LEU A 139 16.65 -6.87 -4.93
CA LEU A 139 16.34 -6.93 -3.50
C LEU A 139 16.90 -5.73 -2.76
N ARG A 140 18.13 -5.31 -3.11
CA ARG A 140 18.72 -4.06 -2.61
C ARG A 140 17.88 -2.84 -2.99
N ASN A 141 17.35 -2.81 -4.21
CA ASN A 141 16.44 -1.74 -4.64
C ASN A 141 15.16 -1.72 -3.78
N PHE A 142 14.52 -2.87 -3.58
CA PHE A 142 13.31 -2.97 -2.74
C PHE A 142 13.59 -2.60 -1.28
N LYS A 143 14.71 -3.04 -0.68
CA LYS A 143 15.11 -2.64 0.68
C LYS A 143 15.20 -1.12 0.81
N ASN A 144 15.87 -0.45 -0.13
CA ASN A 144 15.98 1.01 -0.14
C ASN A 144 14.62 1.69 -0.32
N ALA A 145 13.82 1.23 -1.29
CA ALA A 145 12.54 1.83 -1.61
C ALA A 145 11.51 1.67 -0.49
N PHE A 146 11.39 0.47 0.08
CA PHE A 146 10.46 0.18 1.17
C PHE A 146 10.92 0.80 2.48
N GLY A 147 12.22 0.97 2.71
CA GLY A 147 12.73 1.81 3.80
C GLY A 147 12.25 3.26 3.68
N ILE A 148 12.32 3.85 2.48
CA ILE A 148 11.78 5.20 2.24
C ILE A 148 10.26 5.22 2.42
N MET A 149 9.52 4.23 1.91
CA MET A 149 8.07 4.14 2.11
C MET A 149 7.68 4.07 3.58
N ALA A 150 8.41 3.30 4.40
CA ALA A 150 8.19 3.23 5.84
C ALA A 150 8.38 4.61 6.48
N THR A 151 9.47 5.32 6.17
CA THR A 151 9.68 6.68 6.72
C THR A 151 8.60 7.67 6.30
N VAL A 152 8.07 7.54 5.08
CA VAL A 152 6.96 8.38 4.59
C VAL A 152 5.66 8.02 5.31
N SER A 153 5.42 6.73 5.55
CA SER A 153 4.28 6.23 6.32
C SER A 153 4.25 6.83 7.71
N ASP A 154 5.38 6.75 8.42
CA ASP A 154 5.51 7.20 9.80
C ASP A 154 5.32 8.72 9.90
N LYS A 155 5.97 9.49 9.01
CA LYS A 155 5.85 10.96 8.99
C LYS A 155 4.45 11.46 8.68
N LEU A 156 3.69 10.75 7.83
CA LEU A 156 2.38 11.18 7.37
C LEU A 156 1.20 10.47 8.05
N GLY A 157 1.49 9.51 8.93
CA GLY A 157 0.51 8.65 9.60
C GLY A 157 -0.33 7.85 8.60
N LEU A 158 0.29 7.25 7.58
CA LEU A 158 -0.44 6.44 6.60
C LEU A 158 -0.78 5.07 7.19
N THR A 159 -1.93 4.52 6.79
CA THR A 159 -2.38 3.20 7.24
C THR A 159 -1.68 2.09 6.45
N ASN A 160 -1.51 0.91 7.07
CA ASN A 160 -0.86 -0.25 6.44
C ASN A 160 -1.44 -0.61 5.05
N PRO A 161 -2.78 -0.61 4.82
CA PRO A 161 -3.33 -0.88 3.50
C PRO A 161 -2.81 0.07 2.41
N VAL A 162 -2.66 1.36 2.73
CA VAL A 162 -2.13 2.38 1.79
C VAL A 162 -0.70 2.02 1.39
N ILE A 163 0.12 1.61 2.35
CA ILE A 163 1.51 1.22 2.11
C ILE A 163 1.62 -0.07 1.32
N GLU A 164 0.77 -1.07 1.61
CA GLU A 164 0.71 -2.30 0.81
C GLU A 164 0.34 -2.02 -0.64
N ARG A 165 -0.62 -1.13 -0.87
CA ARG A 165 -0.99 -0.72 -2.23
C ARG A 165 0.09 0.10 -2.92
N ALA A 166 0.80 0.95 -2.18
CA ALA A 166 1.97 1.66 -2.71
C ALA A 166 3.09 0.69 -3.10
N ALA A 167 3.34 -0.34 -2.28
CA ALA A 167 4.31 -1.39 -2.59
C ALA A 167 3.91 -2.20 -3.83
N TYR A 168 2.61 -2.48 -4.00
CA TYR A 168 2.07 -3.08 -5.23
C TYR A 168 2.39 -2.23 -6.47
N TYR A 169 2.13 -0.92 -6.43
CA TYR A 169 2.45 -0.02 -7.55
C TYR A 169 3.95 0.04 -7.85
N TYR A 170 4.77 0.09 -6.81
CA TYR A 170 6.23 0.12 -6.97
C TYR A 170 6.77 -1.15 -7.60
N ARG A 171 6.28 -2.33 -7.19
CA ARG A 171 6.62 -3.62 -7.82
C ARG A 171 6.19 -3.64 -9.29
N LYS A 172 4.97 -3.21 -9.60
CA LYS A 172 4.49 -3.13 -10.99
C LYS A 172 5.32 -2.17 -11.84
N ALA A 173 5.79 -1.06 -11.25
CA ALA A 173 6.69 -0.11 -11.91
C ALA A 173 8.10 -0.70 -12.14
N PHE A 174 8.59 -1.51 -11.19
CA PHE A 174 9.84 -2.26 -11.30
C PHE A 174 9.78 -3.27 -12.46
N ASP A 175 8.72 -4.08 -12.51
CA ASP A 175 8.50 -5.08 -13.56
C ASP A 175 8.37 -4.43 -14.95
N SER A 176 7.74 -3.25 -15.00
CA SER A 176 7.62 -2.42 -16.21
C SER A 176 8.91 -1.67 -16.58
N LYS A 177 10.03 -1.90 -15.86
CA LYS A 177 11.35 -1.25 -16.04
C LYS A 177 11.32 0.28 -15.98
N LEU A 178 10.33 0.89 -15.31
CA LEU A 178 10.17 2.36 -15.22
C LEU A 178 11.18 3.04 -14.29
N ILE A 179 11.82 2.25 -13.43
CA ILE A 179 12.72 2.71 -12.36
C ILE A 179 14.13 2.99 -12.89
N LYS A 180 14.53 2.34 -13.99
CA LYS A 180 15.87 2.50 -14.57
C LYS A 180 16.07 3.95 -15.05
N GLY A 181 17.17 4.58 -14.63
CA GLY A 181 17.50 5.96 -14.98
C GLY A 181 16.73 7.04 -14.20
N ARG A 182 16.01 6.66 -13.14
CA ARG A 182 15.31 7.59 -12.24
C ARG A 182 15.75 7.35 -10.81
N ALA A 183 15.67 8.39 -10.00
CA ALA A 183 15.94 8.25 -8.58
C ALA A 183 14.78 7.53 -7.86
N ILE A 184 15.16 6.68 -6.91
CA ILE A 184 14.25 5.74 -6.24
C ILE A 184 13.22 6.50 -5.38
N LYS A 185 13.64 7.59 -4.76
CA LYS A 185 12.81 8.41 -3.86
C LYS A 185 11.58 8.97 -4.61
N GLU A 186 11.78 9.49 -5.81
CA GLU A 186 10.75 10.10 -6.66
C GLU A 186 9.75 9.05 -7.15
N MET A 187 10.22 7.83 -7.43
CA MET A 187 9.33 6.72 -7.79
C MET A 187 8.51 6.23 -6.59
N VAL A 188 9.12 6.20 -5.41
CA VAL A 188 8.43 5.88 -4.15
C VAL A 188 7.32 6.91 -3.90
N VAL A 189 7.62 8.20 -3.99
CA VAL A 189 6.62 9.29 -3.85
C VAL A 189 5.50 9.12 -4.86
N ALA A 190 5.81 8.83 -6.13
CA ALA A 190 4.79 8.60 -7.15
C ALA A 190 3.88 7.40 -6.81
N SER A 191 4.46 6.31 -6.31
CA SER A 191 3.74 5.08 -5.92
C SER A 191 2.81 5.31 -4.72
N VAL A 192 3.30 6.01 -3.69
CA VAL A 192 2.50 6.40 -2.52
C VAL A 192 1.39 7.35 -2.93
N TYR A 193 1.67 8.33 -3.79
CA TYR A 193 0.65 9.26 -4.27
C TYR A 193 -0.46 8.57 -5.08
N ALA A 194 -0.12 7.59 -5.91
CA ALA A 194 -1.10 6.77 -6.63
C ALA A 194 -2.00 5.97 -5.68
N ALA A 195 -1.42 5.33 -4.66
CA ALA A 195 -2.17 4.59 -3.64
C ALA A 195 -3.10 5.52 -2.83
N CYS A 196 -2.60 6.69 -2.41
CA CYS A 196 -3.41 7.68 -1.70
C CYS A 196 -4.61 8.16 -2.54
N LYS A 197 -4.40 8.39 -3.85
CA LYS A 197 -5.52 8.77 -4.74
C LYS A 197 -6.56 7.67 -4.88
N GLU A 198 -6.11 6.44 -5.04
CA GLU A 198 -7.02 5.31 -5.18
C GLU A 198 -7.88 5.10 -3.93
N MET A 199 -7.29 5.22 -2.74
CA MET A 199 -8.00 5.10 -1.47
C MET A 199 -8.66 6.41 -1.00
N SER A 200 -8.70 7.43 -1.86
CA SER A 200 -9.30 8.74 -1.54
C SER A 200 -8.74 9.42 -0.29
N VAL A 201 -7.47 9.16 0.03
CA VAL A 201 -6.75 9.80 1.14
C VAL A 201 -6.25 11.19 0.69
N PRO A 202 -6.63 12.28 1.39
CA PRO A 202 -6.33 13.66 1.00
C PRO A 202 -4.86 14.03 1.33
N ARG A 203 -3.93 13.53 0.52
CA ARG A 203 -2.50 13.88 0.56
C ARG A 203 -2.06 14.55 -0.73
N THR A 204 -1.32 15.63 -0.60
CA THR A 204 -0.78 16.33 -1.78
C THR A 204 0.58 15.76 -2.15
N LEU A 205 0.93 15.87 -3.44
CA LEU A 205 2.24 15.40 -3.91
C LEU A 205 3.39 16.10 -3.17
N GLN A 206 3.23 17.39 -2.85
CA GLN A 206 4.23 18.19 -2.13
C GLN A 206 4.48 17.66 -0.72
N GLU A 207 3.42 17.33 0.02
CA GLU A 207 3.53 16.76 1.37
C GLU A 207 4.31 15.43 1.36
N ILE A 208 4.00 14.55 0.40
CA ILE A 208 4.67 13.25 0.27
C ILE A 208 6.13 13.42 -0.16
N SER A 209 6.39 14.36 -1.08
CA SER A 209 7.75 14.66 -1.55
C SER A 209 8.63 15.19 -0.41
N TYR A 210 8.09 16.09 0.41
CA TYR A 210 8.79 16.62 1.59
C TYR A 210 9.08 15.53 2.62
N ALA A 211 8.12 14.63 2.88
CA ALA A 211 8.33 13.50 3.78
C ALA A 211 9.46 12.56 3.30
N ALA A 212 9.58 12.35 1.99
CA ALA A 212 10.58 11.49 1.36
C ALA A 212 11.94 12.18 1.09
N ASN A 213 12.07 13.48 1.37
CA ASN A 213 13.21 14.30 0.95
C ASN A 213 13.49 14.18 -0.57
N ALA A 214 12.43 14.29 -1.37
CA ALA A 214 12.46 14.20 -2.83
C ALA A 214 11.94 15.50 -3.47
N GLU A 215 12.35 15.74 -4.71
CA GLU A 215 11.91 16.93 -5.42
C GLU A 215 10.48 16.77 -5.99
N PRO A 216 9.54 17.70 -5.74
CA PRO A 216 8.15 17.54 -6.13
C PRO A 216 7.95 17.57 -7.65
N ILE A 217 8.77 18.32 -8.39
CA ILE A 217 8.67 18.47 -9.85
C ILE A 217 9.00 17.13 -10.54
N PHE A 218 10.12 16.50 -10.15
CA PHE A 218 10.52 15.19 -10.67
C PHE A 218 9.58 14.07 -10.22
N SER A 219 9.11 14.11 -8.96
CA SER A 219 8.11 13.18 -8.45
C SER A 219 6.80 13.24 -9.26
N GLY A 220 6.35 14.44 -9.63
CA GLY A 220 5.17 14.63 -10.49
C GLY A 220 5.38 14.10 -11.91
N ARG A 221 6.59 14.23 -12.46
CA ARG A 221 6.96 13.63 -13.75
C ARG A 221 6.93 12.10 -13.68
N CYS A 222 7.47 11.51 -12.62
CA CYS A 222 7.44 10.06 -12.41
C CYS A 222 6.00 9.54 -12.29
N TYR A 223 5.15 10.22 -11.52
CA TYR A 223 3.75 9.88 -11.39
C TYR A 223 3.00 9.89 -12.73
N ARG A 224 3.18 10.92 -13.58
CA ARG A 224 2.52 10.98 -14.90
C ARG A 224 2.91 9.81 -15.80
N ILE A 225 4.19 9.44 -15.79
CA ILE A 225 4.71 8.32 -16.60
C ILE A 225 4.16 6.99 -16.07
N MET A 226 4.19 6.82 -14.76
CA MET A 226 3.65 5.62 -14.10
C MET A 226 2.16 5.46 -14.35
N SER A 227 1.35 6.52 -14.18
CA SER A 227 -0.08 6.50 -14.45
C SER A 227 -0.39 6.16 -15.90
N ARG A 228 0.36 6.73 -16.87
CA ARG A 228 0.20 6.41 -18.30
C ARG A 228 0.55 4.96 -18.63
N LYS A 229 1.67 4.45 -18.11
CA LYS A 229 2.15 3.10 -18.43
C LYS A 229 1.33 2.00 -17.76
N LEU A 230 0.96 2.22 -16.49
CA LEU A 230 0.19 1.27 -15.69
C LEU A 230 -1.33 1.40 -15.91
N LYS A 231 -1.77 2.35 -16.75
CA LYS A 231 -3.18 2.70 -17.01
C LYS A 231 -3.97 2.90 -15.72
N ILE A 232 -3.34 3.55 -14.73
CA ILE A 232 -4.00 3.89 -13.47
C ILE A 232 -4.96 5.01 -13.79
N ASN A 233 -6.27 4.77 -13.61
CA ASN A 233 -7.27 5.82 -13.69
C ASN A 233 -7.35 6.54 -12.33
N PRO A 234 -6.81 7.77 -12.21
CA PRO A 234 -6.85 8.44 -10.93
C PRO A 234 -8.27 8.91 -10.63
N ALA A 235 -8.84 8.43 -9.52
CA ALA A 235 -10.06 9.00 -8.98
C ALA A 235 -9.86 10.50 -8.69
N ILE A 236 -10.88 11.31 -9.00
CA ILE A 236 -10.90 12.72 -8.63
C ILE A 236 -11.12 12.76 -7.12
N VAL A 237 -10.15 13.31 -6.39
CA VAL A 237 -10.26 13.44 -4.93
C VAL A 237 -11.32 14.47 -4.63
N ASP A 238 -12.30 14.06 -3.82
CA ASP A 238 -13.41 14.91 -3.45
C ASP A 238 -12.96 16.06 -2.52
N ALA A 239 -13.58 17.22 -2.68
CA ALA A 239 -13.32 18.39 -1.84
C ALA A 239 -13.66 18.13 -0.35
N SER A 240 -14.60 17.22 -0.08
CA SER A 240 -15.03 16.85 1.27
C SER A 240 -13.87 16.28 2.11
N SER A 241 -13.02 15.46 1.50
CA SER A 241 -11.85 14.87 2.15
C SER A 241 -10.84 15.92 2.59
N TYR A 242 -10.77 17.06 1.91
CA TYR A 242 -9.86 18.15 2.30
C TYR A 242 -10.40 19.00 3.45
N ILE A 243 -11.72 19.15 3.58
CA ILE A 243 -12.33 19.97 4.65
C ILE A 243 -11.91 19.46 6.03
N SER A 244 -11.98 18.14 6.26
CA SER A 244 -11.62 17.55 7.57
C SER A 244 -10.19 17.91 7.96
N LYS A 245 -9.24 17.68 7.05
CA LYS A 245 -7.83 17.98 7.27
C LYS A 245 -7.57 19.47 7.52
N ILE A 246 -8.18 20.35 6.71
CA ILE A 246 -7.99 21.80 6.84
C ILE A 246 -8.61 22.31 8.14
N ALA A 247 -9.77 21.78 8.54
CA ALA A 247 -10.43 22.12 9.79
C ALA A 247 -9.57 21.76 11.01
N THR A 248 -8.99 20.55 11.02
CA THR A 248 -8.07 20.11 12.08
C THR A 248 -6.83 20.99 12.14
N ASN A 249 -6.19 21.25 11.00
CA ASN A 249 -4.99 22.10 10.93
C ASN A 249 -5.26 23.55 11.36
N ALA A 250 -6.44 24.08 11.03
CA ALA A 250 -6.83 25.43 11.42
C ALA A 250 -7.37 25.54 12.85
N GLN A 251 -7.65 24.40 13.52
CA GLN A 251 -8.27 24.28 14.84
C GLN A 251 -9.67 24.91 14.90
N ILE A 252 -10.53 24.51 13.97
CA ILE A 252 -11.90 25.03 13.83
C ILE A 252 -12.88 24.23 14.69
N SER A 253 -13.94 24.89 15.18
CA SER A 253 -14.95 24.21 15.98
C SER A 253 -15.75 23.19 15.15
N GLN A 254 -16.24 22.15 15.83
CA GLN A 254 -17.01 21.11 15.15
C GLN A 254 -18.36 21.60 14.61
N GLN A 255 -18.94 22.64 15.21
CA GLN A 255 -20.16 23.27 14.72
C GLN A 255 -19.94 23.91 13.34
N THR A 256 -18.84 24.65 13.18
CA THR A 256 -18.45 25.27 11.91
C THR A 256 -18.08 24.23 10.87
N TYR A 257 -17.40 23.15 11.27
CA TYR A 257 -17.09 22.04 10.37
C TYR A 257 -18.35 21.40 9.78
N ARG A 258 -19.39 21.14 10.60
CA ARG A 258 -20.67 20.60 10.11
C ARG A 258 -21.33 21.53 9.10
N GLU A 259 -21.32 22.83 9.38
CA GLU A 259 -21.85 23.84 8.45
C GLU A 259 -21.05 23.87 7.14
N ALA A 260 -19.72 23.76 7.21
CA ALA A 260 -18.86 23.71 6.02
C ALA A 260 -19.20 22.51 5.11
N VAL A 261 -19.49 21.35 5.70
CA VAL A 261 -19.88 20.15 4.94
C VAL A 261 -21.22 20.36 4.24
N ASN A 262 -22.20 20.94 4.93
CA ASN A 262 -23.50 21.28 4.36
C ASN A 262 -23.35 22.28 3.19
N MET A 263 -22.60 23.36 3.41
CA MET A 263 -22.32 24.37 2.38
C MET A 263 -21.57 23.77 1.18
N LEU A 264 -20.63 22.84 1.41
CA LEU A 264 -19.91 22.18 0.32
C LEU A 264 -20.86 21.33 -0.52
N SER A 265 -21.83 20.65 0.09
CA SER A 265 -22.82 19.84 -0.63
C SER A 265 -23.68 20.68 -1.58
N VAL A 266 -24.02 21.91 -1.18
CA VAL A 266 -24.72 22.90 -2.02
C VAL A 266 -23.78 23.41 -3.11
N ALA A 267 -22.55 23.78 -2.77
CA ALA A 267 -21.57 24.30 -3.72
C ALA A 267 -21.24 23.30 -4.84
N LYS A 268 -21.16 22.00 -4.52
CA LYS A 268 -20.91 20.94 -5.51
C LYS A 268 -22.01 20.78 -6.57
N LYS A 269 -23.27 21.08 -6.22
CA LYS A 269 -24.39 21.01 -7.17
C LYS A 269 -24.36 22.17 -8.18
N ASN A 270 -23.62 23.23 -7.87
CA ASN A 270 -23.57 24.43 -8.68
C ASN A 270 -22.45 24.38 -9.72
N PRO A 271 -22.72 24.75 -11.00
CA PRO A 271 -21.75 24.66 -12.08
C PRO A 271 -20.56 25.60 -11.89
N ILE A 272 -20.71 26.65 -11.07
CA ILE A 272 -19.65 27.61 -10.73
C ILE A 272 -18.44 26.89 -10.13
N CYS A 273 -18.60 25.76 -9.44
CA CYS A 273 -17.50 25.05 -8.79
C CYS A 273 -16.78 24.04 -9.70
N HIS A 274 -17.29 23.77 -10.91
CA HIS A 274 -16.71 22.78 -11.82
C HIS A 274 -15.33 23.22 -12.36
N GLY A 275 -14.41 22.26 -12.50
CA GLY A 275 -13.07 22.49 -13.06
C GLY A 275 -12.10 23.27 -12.16
N LYS A 276 -12.51 23.63 -10.95
CA LYS A 276 -11.67 24.34 -9.96
C LYS A 276 -10.97 23.35 -9.04
N ASP A 277 -9.84 23.77 -8.47
CA ASP A 277 -9.08 22.96 -7.53
C ASP A 277 -9.94 22.59 -6.29
N PRO A 278 -10.22 21.30 -6.03
CA PRO A 278 -11.03 20.85 -4.90
C PRO A 278 -10.52 21.35 -3.56
N LYS A 279 -9.20 21.47 -3.41
CA LYS A 279 -8.56 21.96 -2.18
C LYS A 279 -8.90 23.43 -1.94
N ALA A 280 -8.85 24.24 -2.99
CA ALA A 280 -9.16 25.67 -2.92
C ALA A 280 -10.65 25.93 -2.65
N VAL A 281 -11.52 25.11 -3.23
CA VAL A 281 -12.97 25.14 -2.95
C VAL A 281 -13.23 24.77 -1.49
N ALA A 282 -12.61 23.69 -0.98
CA ALA A 282 -12.72 23.29 0.42
C ALA A 282 -12.29 24.39 1.40
N SER A 283 -11.12 25.02 1.17
CA SER A 283 -10.65 26.15 1.99
C SER A 283 -11.61 27.34 1.97
N ALA A 284 -12.16 27.68 0.81
CA ALA A 284 -13.07 28.82 0.66
C ALA A 284 -14.42 28.58 1.36
N VAL A 285 -14.99 27.38 1.20
CA VAL A 285 -16.22 26.98 1.88
C VAL A 285 -16.04 27.02 3.39
N LEU A 286 -14.91 26.51 3.88
CA LEU A 286 -14.59 26.47 5.30
C LEU A 286 -14.39 27.89 5.89
N TYR A 287 -13.77 28.83 5.16
CA TYR A 287 -13.76 30.23 5.59
C TYR A 287 -15.15 30.87 5.59
N ALA A 288 -15.97 30.58 4.57
CA ALA A 288 -17.33 31.10 4.49
C ALA A 288 -18.21 30.60 5.65
N SER A 289 -18.05 29.35 6.09
CA SER A 289 -18.71 28.84 7.29
C SER A 289 -18.22 29.53 8.57
N CYS A 290 -16.92 29.84 8.68
CA CYS A 290 -16.39 30.60 9.83
C CYS A 290 -17.01 32.00 9.91
N LEU A 291 -17.22 32.66 8.76
CA LEU A 291 -17.92 33.94 8.69
C LEU A 291 -19.38 33.81 9.13
N LYS A 292 -20.10 32.78 8.65
CA LYS A 292 -21.52 32.56 9.02
C LYS A 292 -21.70 32.32 10.52
N LYS A 293 -20.74 31.66 11.17
CA LYS A 293 -20.77 31.34 12.61
C LYS A 293 -20.07 32.37 13.51
N ASN A 294 -19.55 33.46 12.95
CA ASN A 294 -18.81 34.51 13.68
C ASN A 294 -17.66 33.96 14.56
N GLU A 295 -16.84 33.05 14.03
CA GLU A 295 -15.64 32.58 14.76
C GLU A 295 -14.58 33.69 14.85
N VAL A 296 -14.32 34.16 16.08
CA VAL A 296 -13.57 35.40 16.37
C VAL A 296 -12.06 35.34 16.03
N ASN A 297 -11.49 34.16 15.77
CA ASN A 297 -10.03 33.97 15.72
C ASN A 297 -9.46 33.48 14.38
N ILE A 298 -10.19 33.66 13.26
CA ILE A 298 -9.82 33.03 11.99
C ILE A 298 -9.57 34.06 10.91
N SER A 299 -8.29 34.25 10.57
CA SER A 299 -7.86 35.07 9.45
C SER A 299 -7.82 34.27 8.14
N GLN A 300 -7.93 34.97 7.01
CA GLN A 300 -7.72 34.39 5.68
C GLN A 300 -6.32 33.77 5.54
N SER A 301 -5.30 34.36 6.16
CA SER A 301 -3.93 33.84 6.14
C SER A 301 -3.82 32.50 6.87
N ARG A 302 -4.51 32.33 8.00
CA ARG A 302 -4.50 31.09 8.79
C ARG A 302 -5.10 29.93 8.00
N ILE A 303 -6.25 30.13 7.34
CA ILE A 303 -6.87 29.07 6.51
C ILE A 303 -6.05 28.81 5.24
N ALA A 304 -5.52 29.85 4.60
CA ALA A 304 -4.66 29.70 3.43
C ALA A 304 -3.42 28.86 3.76
N ALA A 305 -2.80 29.09 4.92
CA ALA A 305 -1.69 28.29 5.44
C ALA A 305 -2.12 26.84 5.76
N ALA A 306 -3.23 26.65 6.47
CA ALA A 306 -3.76 25.31 6.79
C ALA A 306 -4.07 24.48 5.53
N GLY A 307 -4.52 25.16 4.47
CA GLY A 307 -4.80 24.59 3.15
C GLY A 307 -3.61 24.59 2.20
N ASN A 308 -2.40 25.06 2.56
CA ASN A 308 -1.26 25.26 1.65
C ASN A 308 -1.70 25.85 0.28
N ILE A 309 -2.42 26.97 0.30
CA ILE A 309 -2.95 27.69 -0.87
C ILE A 309 -2.60 29.18 -0.72
N SER A 310 -2.50 29.91 -1.83
CA SER A 310 -2.30 31.36 -1.77
C SER A 310 -3.55 32.10 -1.27
N ILE A 311 -3.35 33.19 -0.52
CA ILE A 311 -4.45 34.05 -0.04
C ILE A 311 -5.29 34.59 -1.22
N VAL A 312 -4.65 34.90 -2.35
CA VAL A 312 -5.32 35.40 -3.55
C VAL A 312 -6.26 34.35 -4.14
N THR A 313 -5.82 33.09 -4.19
CA THR A 313 -6.66 31.97 -4.63
C THR A 313 -7.86 31.78 -3.71
N LEU A 314 -7.65 31.87 -2.40
CA LEU A 314 -8.72 31.78 -1.40
C LEU A 314 -9.77 32.86 -1.64
N ARG A 315 -9.37 34.12 -1.81
CA ARG A 315 -10.29 35.26 -2.07
C ARG A 315 -11.10 35.09 -3.36
N LYS A 316 -10.46 34.65 -4.45
CA LYS A 316 -11.15 34.39 -5.72
C LYS A 316 -12.24 33.32 -5.56
N ARG A 317 -11.94 32.24 -4.86
CA ARG A 317 -12.91 31.14 -4.64
C ARG A 317 -13.98 31.51 -3.64
N LEU A 318 -13.66 32.30 -2.63
CA LEU A 318 -14.62 32.86 -1.70
C LEU A 318 -15.68 33.70 -2.42
N ALA A 319 -15.26 34.57 -3.35
CA ALA A 319 -16.20 35.37 -4.15
C ALA A 319 -17.17 34.50 -4.96
N ASP A 320 -16.72 33.34 -5.45
CA ASP A 320 -17.59 32.38 -6.13
C ASP A 320 -18.59 31.71 -5.18
N ILE A 321 -18.14 31.31 -3.97
CA ILE A 321 -18.98 30.66 -2.97
C ILE A 321 -20.04 31.62 -2.42
N LEU A 322 -19.71 32.90 -2.23
CA LEU A 322 -20.68 33.91 -1.79
C LEU A 322 -21.81 34.14 -2.80
N LYS A 323 -21.57 33.96 -4.10
CA LYS A 323 -22.63 34.02 -5.12
C LYS A 323 -23.61 32.86 -5.00
N ILE A 324 -23.16 31.72 -4.51
CA ILE A 324 -23.97 30.50 -4.34
C ILE A 324 -24.76 30.56 -3.04
N CYS A 325 -24.12 31.01 -1.96
CA CYS A 325 -24.71 31.08 -0.63
C CYS A 325 -24.79 32.54 -0.14
N PRO A 326 -25.79 33.32 -0.59
CA PRO A 326 -25.96 34.72 -0.17
C PRO A 326 -26.30 34.86 1.32
N GLU A 327 -26.76 33.78 1.98
CA GLU A 327 -26.99 33.72 3.43
C GLU A 327 -25.74 33.99 4.27
N VAL A 328 -24.55 33.83 3.69
CA VAL A 328 -23.29 34.27 4.30
C VAL A 328 -23.23 35.78 4.16
N ASN A 329 -24.07 36.46 4.94
CA ASN A 329 -24.12 37.90 4.94
C ASN A 329 -22.73 38.42 5.32
N TYR A 330 -22.21 39.34 4.50
CA TYR A 330 -21.16 40.25 4.93
C TYR A 330 -21.74 41.04 6.11
N ALA A 331 -21.66 40.50 7.32
CA ALA A 331 -21.71 41.32 8.51
C ALA A 331 -20.49 42.24 8.41
N LYS A 332 -20.70 43.39 7.75
CA LYS A 332 -19.89 44.59 7.91
C LYS A 332 -19.92 44.96 9.39
N ASN A 333 -19.18 44.23 10.21
CA ASN A 333 -18.57 44.77 11.41
C ASN A 333 -17.22 45.31 10.90
N ARG A 334 -17.10 46.57 10.45
CA ARG A 334 -17.23 47.79 11.26
C ARG A 334 -16.58 47.59 12.63
N LYS A 335 -15.25 47.51 12.66
CA LYS A 335 -14.37 48.55 13.23
C LYS A 335 -12.92 48.23 12.88
#